data_AF-A0A2D6AK00-F1
#
_entry.id   AF-A0A2D6AK00-F1
#
_cell.length_a   1.000
_cell.length_b   1.000
_cell.length_c   1.000
_cell.angle_alpha   90.00
_cell.angle_beta   90.00
_cell.angle_gamma   90.00
#
_symmetry.space_group_name_H-M   'P 1'
#
loop_
_entity.id
_entity.type
_entity.pdbx_description
1 polymer ?
#
loop_
_entity_poly.entity_id
_entity_poly.type
_entity_poly.pdbx_seq_one_letter_code
_entity_poly.pdbx_strand_id
1 'polypeptide(L)'
;MKYQYKTKWKVGDLVTLSSAGLKIGQNSALVAPFGKVKGFGVVTEIGQDTLRWPISVMWMGAREDGRPHYTNFKEYELKKMKHQ
;
A
#
# COMPACT_ATOMS: atom_id res chain seq x y z
N MET A 1 2.17 10.23 -26.10
CA MET A 1 2.32 8.89 -25.47
C MET A 1 2.02 9.03 -23.99
N LYS A 2 1.07 8.25 -23.44
CA LYS A 2 0.92 8.14 -21.98
C LYS A 2 2.02 7.19 -21.48
N TYR A 3 3.01 7.71 -20.77
CA TYR A 3 4.05 6.88 -20.15
C TYR A 3 3.45 6.20 -18.91
N GLN A 4 3.37 4.88 -18.96
CA GLN A 4 2.83 4.06 -17.88
C GLN A 4 3.96 3.69 -16.92
N TYR A 5 3.75 3.92 -15.62
CA TYR A 5 4.75 3.60 -14.59
C TYR A 5 5.12 2.12 -14.67
N LYS A 6 6.42 1.84 -14.84
CA LYS A 6 6.90 0.46 -14.90
C LYS A 6 6.96 -0.10 -13.48
N THR A 7 5.99 -0.95 -13.16
CA THR A 7 5.87 -1.57 -11.84
C THR A 7 5.65 -3.08 -11.90
N LYS A 8 6.03 -3.77 -10.80
CA LYS A 8 5.69 -5.19 -10.61
C LYS A 8 4.26 -5.44 -10.11
N TRP A 9 3.55 -4.38 -9.69
CA TRP A 9 2.21 -4.48 -9.13
C TRP A 9 1.14 -4.50 -10.23
N LYS A 10 -0.02 -5.07 -9.90
CA LYS A 10 -1.24 -5.01 -10.72
C LYS A 10 -2.42 -4.59 -9.88
N VAL A 11 -3.39 -3.91 -10.49
CA VAL A 11 -4.69 -3.65 -9.86
C VAL A 11 -5.29 -4.99 -9.41
N GLY A 12 -5.75 -5.03 -8.15
CA GLY A 12 -6.25 -6.23 -7.48
C GLY A 12 -5.19 -7.02 -6.68
N ASP A 13 -3.89 -6.72 -6.79
CA ASP A 13 -2.87 -7.38 -5.97
C ASP A 13 -3.14 -7.12 -4.48
N LEU A 14 -3.11 -8.20 -3.68
CA LEU A 14 -3.13 -8.12 -2.22
C LEU A 14 -1.74 -7.78 -1.69
N VAL A 15 -1.67 -6.72 -0.89
CA VAL A 15 -0.42 -6.18 -0.37
C VAL A 15 -0.48 -5.97 1.14
N THR A 16 0.71 -5.93 1.74
CA THR A 16 0.92 -5.48 3.11
C THR A 16 2.20 -4.62 3.15
N LEU A 17 2.50 -3.99 4.28
CA LEU A 17 3.71 -3.19 4.41
C LEU A 17 4.95 -4.07 4.40
N SER A 18 5.95 -3.65 3.63
CA SER A 18 7.30 -4.18 3.72
C SER A 18 7.99 -3.72 5.02
N SER A 19 9.13 -4.31 5.35
CA SER A 19 9.96 -3.84 6.47
C SER A 19 10.41 -2.38 6.31
N ALA A 20 10.53 -1.89 5.07
CA ALA A 20 10.82 -0.48 4.80
C ALA A 20 9.56 0.38 4.99
N GLY A 21 8.41 -0.08 4.49
CA GLY A 21 7.13 0.62 4.65
C GLY A 21 6.71 0.82 6.10
N LEU A 22 7.04 -0.13 6.98
CA LEU A 22 6.84 -0.03 8.44
C LEU A 22 7.61 1.12 9.10
N LYS A 23 8.71 1.58 8.50
CA LYS A 23 9.56 2.65 9.04
C LYS A 23 9.17 4.04 8.54
N ILE A 24 8.22 4.13 7.60
CA ILE A 24 7.78 5.40 7.02
C ILE A 24 6.69 6.01 7.89
N GLY A 25 6.94 7.22 8.42
CA GLY A 25 6.03 7.90 9.34
C GLY A 25 4.62 8.14 8.77
N GLN A 26 4.49 8.36 7.46
CA GLN A 26 3.20 8.48 6.77
C GLN A 26 2.32 7.23 6.92
N ASN A 27 2.92 6.05 7.07
CA ASN A 27 2.21 4.77 7.17
C ASN A 27 1.82 4.43 8.61
N SER A 28 2.07 5.32 9.57
CA SER A 28 1.79 5.10 11.00
C SER A 28 0.31 4.75 11.28
N ALA A 29 -0.62 5.29 10.49
CA ALA A 29 -2.05 4.95 10.59
C ALA A 29 -2.36 3.48 10.27
N LEU A 30 -1.47 2.79 9.56
CA LEU A 30 -1.60 1.39 9.13
C LEU A 30 -0.84 0.43 10.06
N VAL A 31 -0.24 0.95 11.13
CA VAL A 31 0.59 0.20 12.05
C VAL A 31 -0.01 0.31 13.46
N ALA A 32 -0.17 -0.84 14.11
CA ALA A 32 -0.56 -0.94 15.51
C ALA A 32 0.63 -0.68 16.44
N PRO A 33 0.38 -0.47 17.74
CA PRO A 33 1.44 -0.56 18.74
C PRO A 33 2.28 -1.83 18.53
N PHE A 34 3.58 -1.74 18.80
CA PHE A 34 4.55 -2.82 18.59
C PHE A 34 4.84 -3.18 17.11
N GLY A 35 4.53 -2.29 16.16
CA GLY A 35 4.98 -2.41 14.77
C GLY A 35 4.22 -3.46 13.95
N LYS A 36 3.08 -3.95 14.43
CA LYS A 36 2.22 -4.90 13.69
C LYS A 36 1.40 -4.15 12.66
N VAL A 37 1.37 -4.62 11.42
CA VAL A 37 0.51 -4.05 10.37
C VAL A 37 -0.96 -4.31 10.72
N LYS A 38 -1.80 -3.27 10.65
CA LYS A 38 -3.25 -3.40 10.78
C LYS A 38 -3.86 -3.73 9.42
N GLY A 39 -4.48 -4.89 9.29
CA GLY A 39 -5.19 -5.27 8.07
C GLY A 39 -4.30 -5.43 6.83
N PHE A 40 -4.84 -5.15 5.65
CA PHE A 40 -4.17 -5.38 4.36
C PHE A 40 -4.63 -4.39 3.29
N GLY A 41 -3.83 -4.23 2.24
CA GLY A 41 -4.14 -3.38 1.10
C GLY A 41 -4.53 -4.17 -0.15
N VAL A 42 -5.33 -3.54 -1.01
CA VAL A 42 -5.59 -3.96 -2.38
C VAL A 42 -5.17 -2.83 -3.31
N VAL A 43 -4.32 -3.13 -4.29
CA VAL A 43 -3.94 -2.13 -5.30
C VAL A 43 -5.16 -1.75 -6.14
N THR A 44 -5.52 -0.46 -6.18
CA THR A 44 -6.68 0.03 -6.93
C THR A 44 -6.31 0.74 -8.21
N GLU A 45 -5.12 1.38 -8.24
CA GLU A 45 -4.65 2.12 -9.40
C GLU A 45 -3.13 2.13 -9.43
N ILE A 46 -2.57 2.16 -10.64
CA ILE A 46 -1.15 2.40 -10.90
C ILE A 46 -1.08 3.67 -11.72
N GLY A 47 -0.53 4.71 -11.10
CA GLY A 47 -0.37 6.02 -11.69
C GLY A 47 0.70 6.10 -12.77
N GLN A 48 0.96 7.31 -13.24
CA GLN A 48 1.98 7.59 -14.27
C GLN A 48 3.37 7.79 -13.64
N ASP A 49 4.43 7.67 -14.46
CA ASP A 49 5.84 7.68 -14.01
C ASP A 49 6.28 8.90 -13.18
N THR A 50 5.58 10.03 -13.30
CA THR A 50 5.95 11.29 -12.63
C THR A 50 5.43 11.40 -11.20
N LEU A 51 4.58 10.48 -10.75
CA LEU A 51 4.01 10.54 -9.41
C LEU A 51 5.01 10.04 -8.36
N ARG A 52 5.19 10.83 -7.31
CA ARG A 52 6.10 10.51 -6.18
C ARG A 52 5.68 9.24 -5.41
N TRP A 53 4.40 8.89 -5.44
CA TRP A 53 3.81 7.65 -4.90
C TRP A 53 2.80 7.09 -5.92
N PRO A 54 3.26 6.26 -6.86
CA PRO A 54 2.47 5.89 -8.03
C PRO A 54 1.48 4.74 -7.78
N ILE A 55 1.48 4.09 -6.61
CA ILE A 55 0.62 2.92 -6.35
C ILE A 55 -0.49 3.32 -5.39
N SER A 56 -1.72 3.47 -5.89
CA SER A 56 -2.88 3.72 -5.05
C SER A 56 -3.40 2.40 -4.48
N VAL A 57 -3.68 2.40 -3.19
CA VAL A 57 -4.12 1.20 -2.46
C VAL A 57 -5.33 1.54 -1.59
N MET A 58 -6.34 0.68 -1.66
CA MET A 58 -7.44 0.65 -0.70
C MET A 58 -7.05 -0.27 0.45
N TRP A 59 -6.94 0.28 1.65
CA TRP A 59 -6.50 -0.44 2.84
C TRP A 59 -7.66 -0.81 3.75
N MET A 60 -7.85 -2.10 3.99
CA MET A 60 -8.92 -2.65 4.82
C MET A 60 -8.41 -2.99 6.22
N GLY A 61 -9.22 -2.73 7.26
CA GLY A 61 -8.91 -3.12 8.64
C GLY A 61 -7.87 -2.26 9.36
N ALA A 62 -7.48 -1.11 8.80
CA ALA A 62 -6.62 -0.14 9.50
C ALA A 62 -7.39 0.76 10.48
N ARG A 63 -8.67 1.02 10.18
CA ARG A 63 -9.54 1.92 10.95
C ARG A 63 -10.53 1.11 11.80
N GLU A 64 -10.84 1.63 12.99
CA GLU A 64 -11.80 1.02 13.91
C GLU A 64 -13.26 1.13 13.42
N ASP A 65 -13.55 2.14 12.60
CA ASP A 65 -14.87 2.35 11.98
C ASP A 65 -15.16 1.38 10.82
N GLY A 66 -14.26 0.44 10.54
CA GLY A 66 -14.38 -0.55 9.47
C GLY A 66 -14.27 0.02 8.06
N ARG A 67 -14.11 1.34 7.90
CA ARG A 67 -14.01 1.98 6.58
C ARG A 67 -12.64 1.73 5.96
N PRO A 68 -12.57 1.62 4.61
CA PRO A 68 -11.29 1.59 3.92
C PRO A 68 -10.50 2.90 4.14
N HIS A 69 -9.18 2.76 4.24
CA HIS A 69 -8.24 3.88 4.19
C HIS A 69 -7.55 3.87 2.83
N TYR A 70 -7.75 4.92 2.03
CA TYR A 70 -7.09 5.04 0.73
C TYR A 70 -5.79 5.83 0.89
N THR A 71 -4.68 5.27 0.39
CA THR A 71 -3.39 5.93 0.42
C THR A 71 -2.48 5.42 -0.69
N ASN A 72 -1.42 6.18 -0.96
CA ASN A 72 -0.50 5.91 -2.06
C ASN A 72 0.87 5.52 -1.53
N PHE A 73 1.54 4.62 -2.26
CA PHE A 73 2.81 4.05 -1.86
C PHE A 73 3.85 4.12 -2.97
N LYS A 74 5.12 4.05 -2.56
CA LYS A 74 6.21 3.63 -3.44
C LYS A 74 6.35 2.12 -3.42
N GLU A 75 6.95 1.56 -4.48
CA GLU A 75 7.09 0.12 -4.63
C GLU A 75 7.78 -0.57 -3.45
N TYR A 76 8.81 0.05 -2.89
CA TYR A 76 9.59 -0.54 -1.80
C TYR A 76 8.82 -0.59 -0.47
N GLU A 77 7.73 0.18 -0.33
CA GLU A 77 6.93 0.23 0.90
C GLU A 77 5.98 -0.97 1.00
N LEU A 78 5.71 -1.65 -0.12
CA LEU A 78 4.77 -2.75 -0.22
C LEU A 78 5.46 -4.10 -0.44
N LYS A 79 4.82 -5.17 0.04
CA LYS A 79 5.14 -6.56 -0.30
C LYS A 79 3.85 -7.34 -0.57
N LYS A 80 3.92 -8.37 -1.42
CA LYS A 80 2.79 -9.27 -1.66
C LYS A 80 2.41 -9.96 -0.36
N MET A 81 1.11 -10.03 -0.11
CA MET A 81 0.62 -10.91 0.94
C MET A 81 0.78 -12.35 0.44
N LYS A 82 1.46 -13.20 1.21
CA LYS A 82 1.48 -14.63 0.92
C LYS A 82 0.15 -15.19 1.40
N HIS A 83 -0.55 -15.95 0.56
CA HIS A 83 -1.61 -16.81 1.04
C HIS A 83 -0.98 -17.76 2.07
N GLN A 84 -1.53 -17.75 3.29
CA GLN A 84 -1.22 -18.76 4.29
C GLN A 84 -1.86 -20.08 3.89
#